data_AF-A0AAV2VPW6-F1
#
_entry.id   AF-A0AAV2VPW6-F1
#
_cell.length_a   1.000
_cell.length_b   1.000
_cell.length_c   1.000
_cell.angle_alpha   90.00
_cell.angle_beta   90.00
_cell.angle_gamma   90.00
#
_symmetry.space_group_name_H-M   'P 1'
#
loop_
_entity.id
_entity.type
_entity.pdbx_description
1 polymer ?
#
loop_
_entity_poly.entity_id
_entity_poly.type
_entity_poly.pdbx_seq_one_letter_code
_entity_poly.pdbx_strand_id
1 'polypeptide(L)'
;MNWKTEKHFSRPLNAGVELVEYRCDCLKGFYRVTLEEPRIEVHDQIPHKCNVCGKLAYFVTPYPVVSVNGKRFVHWDTIRCIPKGK
;
A
#
# COMPACT_ATOMS: atom_id res chain seq x y z
N MET A 1 -20.34 0.24 -2.02
CA MET A 1 -19.25 0.42 -3.01
C MET A 1 -18.24 -0.71 -2.83
N ASN A 2 -17.96 -1.47 -3.89
CA ASN A 2 -16.93 -2.52 -3.88
C ASN A 2 -15.55 -1.86 -4.00
N TRP A 3 -14.73 -1.92 -2.95
CA TRP A 3 -13.41 -1.29 -2.94
C TRP A 3 -12.33 -2.15 -3.62
N LYS A 4 -12.62 -3.43 -3.87
CA LYS A 4 -11.70 -4.33 -4.56
C LYS A 4 -11.79 -4.08 -6.06
N THR A 5 -10.68 -3.64 -6.63
CA THR A 5 -10.46 -3.60 -8.09
C THR A 5 -9.66 -4.84 -8.52
N GLU A 6 -9.56 -5.09 -9.83
CA GLU A 6 -8.72 -6.16 -10.38
C GLU A 6 -7.22 -6.06 -9.97
N LYS A 7 -6.76 -4.87 -9.58
CA LYS A 7 -5.38 -4.63 -9.12
C LYS A 7 -5.17 -5.06 -7.67
N HIS A 8 -6.23 -5.23 -6.89
CA HIS A 8 -6.13 -5.70 -5.51
C HIS A 8 -5.86 -7.21 -5.49
N PHE A 9 -4.67 -7.58 -5.06
CA PHE A 9 -4.28 -8.96 -4.87
C PHE A 9 -4.36 -9.31 -3.39
N SER A 10 -5.18 -10.30 -3.03
CA SER A 10 -5.30 -10.78 -1.65
C SER A 10 -4.52 -12.08 -1.49
N ARG A 11 -3.62 -12.14 -0.51
CA ARG A 11 -2.87 -13.33 -0.13
C ARG A 11 -3.25 -13.73 1.31
N PRO A 12 -3.72 -14.95 1.56
CA PRO A 12 -4.01 -15.39 2.93
C PRO A 12 -2.71 -15.41 3.76
N LEU A 13 -2.77 -14.89 4.98
CA LEU A 13 -1.69 -15.01 5.97
C LEU A 13 -2.03 -16.08 7.02
N ASN A 14 -3.23 -15.99 7.60
CA ASN A 14 -3.75 -16.90 8.62
C ASN A 14 -5.28 -17.02 8.49
N ALA A 15 -5.91 -17.88 9.31
CA ALA A 15 -7.36 -18.00 9.36
C ALA A 15 -8.02 -16.63 9.61
N GLY A 16 -8.81 -16.15 8.65
CA GLY A 16 -9.47 -14.85 8.72
C GLY A 16 -8.54 -13.64 8.57
N VAL A 17 -7.26 -13.82 8.20
CA VAL A 17 -6.29 -12.75 8.00
C VAL A 17 -5.72 -12.81 6.58
N GLU A 18 -5.89 -11.73 5.82
CA GLU A 18 -5.39 -11.58 4.45
C GLU A 18 -4.46 -10.38 4.36
N LEU A 19 -3.36 -10.51 3.62
CA LEU A 19 -2.58 -9.37 3.13
C LEU A 19 -3.17 -8.92 1.80
N VAL A 20 -3.47 -7.64 1.68
CA VAL A 20 -3.98 -7.03 0.46
C VAL A 20 -2.93 -6.11 -0.12
N GLU A 21 -2.58 -6.37 -1.37
CA GLU A 21 -1.50 -5.72 -2.10
C GLU A 21 -2.03 -5.09 -3.37
N TYR A 22 -1.40 -4.02 -3.86
CA TYR A 22 -1.78 -3.38 -5.12
C TYR A 22 -0.80 -3.76 -6.22
N ARG A 23 -1.27 -4.52 -7.21
CA ARG A 23 -0.45 -5.02 -8.31
C ARG A 23 -0.07 -3.88 -9.26
N CYS A 24 1.20 -3.82 -9.63
CA CYS A 24 1.72 -2.88 -10.61
C CYS A 24 1.30 -3.25 -12.03
N ASP A 25 1.24 -2.26 -12.92
CA ASP A 25 0.97 -2.46 -14.35
C ASP A 25 2.02 -3.30 -15.05
N CYS A 26 3.24 -3.42 -14.49
CA CYS A 26 4.25 -4.34 -15.00
C CYS A 26 3.91 -5.81 -14.76
N LEU A 27 2.83 -6.10 -14.02
CA LEU A 27 2.28 -7.42 -13.66
C LEU A 27 3.22 -8.34 -12.87
N LYS A 28 4.46 -7.93 -12.64
CA LYS A 28 5.49 -8.70 -11.93
C LYS A 28 5.73 -8.25 -10.49
N GLY A 29 5.25 -7.05 -10.14
CA GLY A 29 5.52 -6.44 -8.84
C GLY A 29 4.30 -5.80 -8.20
N PHE A 30 4.51 -5.28 -7.00
CA PHE A 30 3.52 -4.60 -6.19
C PHE A 30 4.03 -3.23 -5.76
N TYR A 31 3.12 -2.29 -5.59
CA TYR A 31 3.43 -0.98 -5.05
C TYR A 31 3.63 -1.06 -3.53
N ARG A 32 4.72 -0.46 -3.06
CA ARG A 32 5.08 -0.33 -1.64
C ARG A 32 5.33 1.11 -1.30
N VAL A 33 4.95 1.53 -0.10
CA VAL A 33 5.29 2.87 0.38
C VAL A 33 6.79 3.12 0.26
N THR A 34 7.15 4.31 -0.24
CA THR A 34 8.53 4.79 -0.31
C THR A 34 8.66 6.12 0.41
N LEU A 35 9.87 6.43 0.88
CA LEU A 35 10.23 7.72 1.49
C LEU A 35 11.19 8.53 0.65
N GLU A 36 11.55 8.01 -0.52
CA GLU A 36 12.40 8.70 -1.49
C GLU A 36 11.67 9.91 -2.10
N GLU A 37 10.33 9.92 -2.05
CA GLU A 37 9.48 10.92 -2.67
C GLU A 37 8.56 11.56 -1.62
N PRO A 38 8.20 12.85 -1.79
CA PRO A 38 7.28 13.52 -0.89
C PRO A 38 5.84 13.03 -1.09
N ARG A 39 5.01 13.17 -0.06
CA ARG A 39 3.56 13.02 -0.19
C ARG A 39 2.97 14.14 -1.06
N ILE A 40 1.86 13.83 -1.73
CA ILE A 40 1.05 14.87 -2.37
C ILE A 40 0.02 15.34 -1.34
N GLU A 41 0.15 16.59 -0.89
CA GLU A 41 -0.73 17.18 0.12
C GLU A 41 -2.19 17.26 -0.36
N VAL A 42 -2.36 17.52 -1.65
CA VAL A 42 -3.67 17.54 -2.31
C VAL A 42 -4.19 16.11 -2.35
N HIS A 43 -5.03 15.76 -1.36
CA HIS A 43 -5.58 14.44 -1.04
C HIS A 43 -4.71 13.50 -0.18
N ASP A 44 -3.68 14.00 0.53
CA ASP A 44 -2.78 13.22 1.40
C ASP A 44 -2.34 11.88 0.78
N GLN A 45 -1.92 11.94 -0.49
CA GLN A 45 -1.55 10.74 -1.22
C GLN A 45 -0.11 10.34 -0.88
N ILE A 46 0.06 9.06 -0.60
CA ILE A 46 1.31 8.46 -0.17
C ILE A 46 2.05 7.92 -1.41
N PRO A 47 3.34 8.23 -1.59
CA PRO A 47 4.13 7.71 -2.69
C PRO A 47 4.40 6.23 -2.50
N HIS A 48 4.27 5.48 -3.57
CA HIS A 48 4.57 4.08 -3.62
C HIS A 48 5.41 3.72 -4.84
N LYS A 49 6.49 2.99 -4.60
CA LYS A 49 7.38 2.49 -5.64
C LYS A 49 7.10 1.01 -5.90
N CYS A 50 7.03 0.63 -7.17
CA CYS A 50 6.97 -0.77 -7.53
C CYS A 50 8.28 -1.47 -7.15
N ASN A 51 8.20 -2.55 -6.39
CA ASN A 51 9.37 -3.31 -5.93
C ASN A 51 10.11 -4.08 -7.04
N VAL A 52 9.59 -4.10 -8.27
CA VAL A 52 10.21 -4.78 -9.42
C VAL A 52 10.66 -3.81 -10.50
N CYS A 53 9.78 -2.92 -10.99
CA CYS A 53 10.12 -2.01 -12.08
C CYS A 53 10.41 -0.57 -11.64
N GLY A 54 10.29 -0.26 -10.34
CA GLY A 54 10.59 1.08 -9.82
C GLY A 54 9.57 2.18 -10.16
N LYS A 55 8.50 1.88 -10.91
CA LYS A 55 7.45 2.85 -11.25
C LYS A 55 6.85 3.44 -9.97
N LEU A 56 6.74 4.76 -9.92
CA LEU A 56 6.10 5.51 -8.84
C LEU A 56 4.59 5.65 -9.09
N ALA A 57 3.80 5.53 -8.04
CA ALA A 57 2.37 5.81 -8.03
C ALA A 57 1.97 6.38 -6.65
N TYR A 58 0.83 7.08 -6.60
CA TYR A 58 0.35 7.73 -5.37
C TYR A 58 -1.02 7.19 -5.00
N PHE A 59 -1.20 6.81 -3.74
CA PHE A 59 -2.43 6.23 -3.23
C PHE A 59 -2.84 6.90 -1.91
N VAL A 60 -4.15 7.04 -1.69
CA VAL A 60 -4.70 7.47 -0.38
C VAL A 60 -4.66 6.35 0.66
N THR A 61 -4.42 5.10 0.22
CA THR A 61 -4.27 3.94 1.10
C THR A 61 -2.83 3.45 1.03
N PRO A 62 -2.14 3.32 2.18
CA PRO A 62 -0.81 2.74 2.24
C PRO A 62 -0.86 1.21 2.05
N TYR A 63 -0.27 0.71 0.96
CA TYR A 63 -0.15 -0.71 0.69
C TYR A 63 1.21 -1.28 1.13
N PRO A 64 1.24 -2.54 1.64
CA PRO A 64 0.10 -3.45 1.76
C PRO A 64 -0.80 -3.16 2.98
N VAL A 65 -2.03 -3.66 2.93
CA VAL A 65 -3.03 -3.57 4.02
C VAL A 65 -3.29 -4.96 4.58
N VAL A 66 -3.46 -5.09 5.90
CA VAL A 66 -3.91 -6.34 6.52
C VAL A 66 -5.42 -6.31 6.68
N SER A 67 -6.12 -7.31 6.18
CA SER A 67 -7.55 -7.51 6.34
C SER A 67 -7.79 -8.62 7.37
N VAL A 68 -8.41 -8.30 8.50
CA VAL A 68 -8.83 -9.28 9.51
C VAL A 68 -10.35 -9.34 9.53
N ASN A 69 -10.92 -10.48 9.16
CA ASN A 69 -12.37 -10.70 9.09
C ASN A 69 -13.10 -9.59 8.30
N GLY A 70 -12.49 -9.13 7.20
CA GLY A 70 -13.02 -8.07 6.34
C GLY A 70 -12.78 -6.63 6.82
N LYS A 71 -12.24 -6.43 8.03
CA LYS A 71 -11.79 -5.12 8.52
C LYS A 71 -10.35 -4.88 8.11
N ARG A 72 -10.08 -3.66 7.61
CA ARG A 72 -8.77 -3.28 7.09
C ARG A 72 -7.96 -2.52 8.14
N PHE A 73 -6.72 -2.94 8.31
CA PHE A 73 -5.73 -2.37 9.19
C PHE A 73 -4.51 -2.02 8.36
N VAL A 74 -4.08 -0.78 8.46
CA VAL A 74 -2.81 -0.36 7.90
C VAL A 74 -1.73 -0.68 8.92
N HIS A 75 -0.62 -1.27 8.46
CA HIS A 75 0.52 -1.52 9.34
C HIS A 75 1.06 -0.21 9.91
N TRP A 76 1.27 -0.15 11.23
CA TRP A 76 1.62 1.10 11.93
C TRP A 76 2.90 1.75 11.40
N ASP A 77 3.89 0.95 11.02
CA ASP A 77 5.15 1.43 10.41
C ASP A 77 4.95 2.08 9.04
N THR A 78 3.82 1.81 8.38
CA THR A 78 3.44 2.45 7.11
C THR A 78 2.79 3.83 7.32
N ILE A 79 2.26 4.11 8.53
CA ILE A 79 1.69 5.41 8.92
C ILE A 79 2.74 6.29 9.59
N ARG A 80 3.65 5.69 10.38
CA ARG A 80 4.76 6.37 11.07
C ARG A 80 5.94 6.68 10.15
N CYS A 81 5.66 7.35 9.05
CA CYS A 81 6.63 8.20 8.40
C CYS A 81 6.53 9.60 9.01
N ILE A 82 6.86 9.70 10.30
CA ILE A 82 7.28 10.95 10.90
C ILE A 82 8.80 10.85 10.96
N PRO A 83 9.56 11.64 10.18
CA PRO A 83 10.98 11.78 10.44
C PRO A 83 11.10 12.30 11.87
N LYS A 84 11.70 11.53 12.77
CA LYS A 84 12.28 12.15 13.96
C LYS A 84 13.39 13.05 13.43
N GLY A 85 13.17 14.35 13.55
CA GLY A 85 14.02 15.38 12.98
C GLY A 85 15.48 15.28 13.43
N LYS A 86 16.32 15.79 12.53
CA LYS A 86 17.68 16.35 12.67
C LYS A 86 18.66 15.63 13.60
#